data_AF-A0A355QIW0-F1
#
_entry.id   AF-A0A355QIW0-F1
#
_cell.length_a   1.000
_cell.length_b   1.000
_cell.length_c   1.000
_cell.angle_alpha   90.00
_cell.angle_beta   90.00
_cell.angle_gamma   90.00
#
_symmetry.space_group_name_H-M   'P 1'
#
loop_
_entity.id
_entity.type
_entity.pdbx_description
1 polymer ?
#
loop_
_entity_poly.entity_id
_entity_poly.type
_entity_poly.pdbx_seq_one_letter_code
_entity_poly.pdbx_strand_id
1 'polypeptide(L)'
;EIARNGPVPFPDLAGRDRPIWITHAGDDPAFGWAAFSARVPGREARCLVQWDGTASVFTDSCAPEVTWPPDGDGLDQMAWQVVEGELRVDVGDTRPADWETVP
;
A
#
# COMPACT_ATOMS: atom_id res chain seq x y z
N GLU A 1 9.31 -9.06 -8.08
CA GLU A 1 8.88 -8.10 -9.13
C GLU A 1 8.73 -6.67 -8.63
N ILE A 2 8.16 -6.43 -7.43
CA ILE A 2 8.04 -5.08 -6.84
C ILE A 2 9.41 -4.43 -6.57
N ALA A 3 10.38 -5.18 -6.03
CA ALA A 3 11.75 -4.70 -5.79
C ALA A 3 12.51 -4.23 -7.05
N ARG A 4 12.03 -4.52 -8.27
CA ARG A 4 12.65 -4.07 -9.54
C ARG A 4 11.80 -3.09 -10.34
N ASN A 5 10.47 -3.15 -10.24
CA ASN A 5 9.55 -2.42 -11.13
C ASN A 5 8.70 -1.36 -10.43
N GLY A 6 8.88 -1.17 -9.12
CA GLY A 6 8.14 -0.19 -8.32
C GLY A 6 6.84 -0.76 -7.73
N PRO A 7 6.13 0.05 -6.93
CA PRO A 7 4.86 -0.30 -6.28
C PRO A 7 3.83 -0.83 -7.27
N VAL A 8 3.04 -1.82 -6.85
CA VAL A 8 1.94 -2.34 -7.67
C VAL A 8 0.65 -1.60 -7.28
N PRO A 9 0.02 -0.86 -8.21
CA PRO A 9 -1.29 -0.29 -7.96
C PRO A 9 -2.33 -1.40 -8.05
N PHE A 10 -3.17 -1.53 -7.03
CA PHE A 10 -4.36 -2.37 -7.11
C PHE A 10 -5.57 -1.46 -7.32
N PRO A 11 -6.05 -1.29 -8.57
CA PRO A 11 -7.33 -0.65 -8.81
C PRO A 11 -8.40 -1.53 -8.15
N ASP A 12 -9.20 -0.90 -7.30
CA ASP A 12 -10.28 -1.46 -6.51
C ASP A 12 -10.95 -2.71 -7.14
N LEU A 13 -10.54 -3.89 -6.66
CA LEU A 13 -11.00 -5.20 -7.12
C LEU A 13 -12.45 -5.52 -6.68
N ALA A 14 -13.13 -4.61 -5.99
CA ALA A 14 -14.47 -4.84 -5.43
C ALA A 14 -15.50 -3.73 -5.71
N GLY A 15 -15.16 -2.68 -6.47
CA GLY A 15 -16.08 -1.56 -6.75
C GLY A 15 -16.47 -0.74 -5.52
N ARG A 16 -15.59 -0.68 -4.51
CA ARG A 16 -15.74 0.03 -3.22
C ARG A 16 -14.96 1.35 -3.10
N ASP A 17 -14.39 1.85 -4.19
CA ASP A 17 -13.66 3.13 -4.28
C ASP A 17 -12.50 3.21 -3.26
N ARG A 18 -11.79 2.09 -3.05
CA ARG A 18 -10.62 2.02 -2.13
C ARG A 18 -9.38 1.57 -2.89
N PRO A 19 -8.75 2.47 -3.66
CA PRO A 19 -7.48 2.15 -4.29
C PRO A 19 -6.41 1.99 -3.20
N ILE A 20 -5.58 0.95 -3.33
CA ILE A 20 -4.48 0.67 -2.40
C ILE A 20 -3.16 0.52 -3.15
N TRP A 21 -2.08 0.84 -2.46
CA TRP A 21 -0.72 0.57 -2.88
C TRP A 21 -0.16 -0.61 -2.10
N ILE A 22 0.54 -1.50 -2.79
CA ILE A 22 1.35 -2.55 -2.19
C ILE A 22 2.81 -2.33 -2.60
N THR A 23 3.67 -2.30 -1.60
CA THR A 23 5.12 -2.14 -1.75
C THR A 23 5.84 -3.28 -1.04
N HIS A 24 7.07 -3.52 -1.47
CA HIS A 24 7.94 -4.55 -0.89
C HIS A 24 9.38 -4.06 -0.92
N ALA A 25 10.04 -4.10 0.23
CA ALA A 25 11.42 -3.71 0.41
C ALA A 25 12.26 -4.91 0.86
N GLY A 26 13.44 -5.06 0.26
CA GLY A 26 14.36 -6.16 0.53
C GLY A 26 14.11 -7.39 -0.36
N ASP A 27 14.83 -8.47 -0.05
CA ASP A 27 14.86 -9.69 -0.87
C ASP A 27 14.02 -10.84 -0.28
N ASP A 28 13.55 -10.69 0.96
CA ASP A 28 12.79 -11.74 1.65
C ASP A 28 11.29 -11.65 1.26
N PRO A 29 10.72 -12.66 0.59
CA PRO A 29 9.32 -12.63 0.18
C PRO A 29 8.32 -12.73 1.35
N ALA A 30 8.75 -13.13 2.54
CA ALA A 30 7.87 -13.22 3.72
C ALA A 30 7.79 -11.92 4.53
N PHE A 31 8.73 -10.99 4.34
CA PHE A 31 8.85 -9.75 5.12
C PHE A 31 9.00 -8.53 4.22
N GLY A 32 8.95 -7.33 4.81
CA GLY A 32 9.22 -6.09 4.08
C GLY A 32 8.08 -5.57 3.21
N TRP A 33 6.87 -6.11 3.35
CA TRP A 33 5.69 -5.58 2.68
C TRP A 33 5.15 -4.33 3.38
N ALA A 34 4.52 -3.45 2.61
CA ALA A 34 3.70 -2.37 3.12
C ALA A 34 2.45 -2.24 2.23
N ALA A 35 1.30 -2.02 2.87
CA ALA A 35 0.02 -1.85 2.20
C ALA A 35 -0.66 -0.62 2.80
N PHE A 36 -1.11 0.31 1.95
CA PHE A 36 -1.71 1.56 2.41
C PHE A 36 -2.68 2.14 1.38
N SER A 37 -3.54 3.03 1.85
CA SER A 37 -4.53 3.72 1.01
C SER A 37 -3.86 4.59 -0.05
N ALA A 38 -4.36 4.53 -1.27
CA ALA A 38 -3.97 5.48 -2.32
C ALA A 38 -4.79 6.78 -2.25
N ARG A 39 -5.65 6.97 -1.24
CA ARG A 39 -6.31 8.25 -0.97
C ARG A 39 -5.38 9.14 -0.15
N VAL A 40 -5.33 10.42 -0.49
CA VAL A 40 -4.52 11.38 0.30
C VAL A 40 -5.26 11.74 1.60
N PRO A 41 -4.63 11.57 2.78
CA PRO A 41 -5.25 11.93 4.06
C PRO A 41 -5.67 13.40 4.12
N GLY A 42 -6.91 13.66 4.54
CA GLY A 42 -7.44 15.01 4.72
C GLY A 42 -7.70 15.80 3.43
N ARG A 43 -7.60 15.16 2.25
CA ARG A 43 -7.92 15.76 0.95
C ARG A 43 -9.24 15.26 0.38
N GLU A 44 -9.67 15.93 -0.69
CA GLU A 44 -10.81 15.51 -1.50
C GLU A 44 -10.55 14.18 -2.22
N ALA A 45 -11.63 13.42 -2.48
CA ALA A 45 -11.56 12.06 -3.04
C ALA A 45 -10.85 11.96 -4.40
N ARG A 46 -10.79 13.06 -5.17
CA ARG A 46 -10.09 13.11 -6.45
C ARG A 46 -8.56 13.15 -6.33
N CYS A 47 -8.03 13.46 -5.15
CA CYS A 47 -6.60 13.50 -4.89
C CYS A 47 -6.12 12.11 -4.48
N LEU A 48 -5.15 11.59 -5.23
CA LEU A 48 -4.61 10.25 -5.07
C LEU A 48 -3.11 10.33 -4.78
N VAL A 49 -2.64 9.37 -4.00
CA VAL A 49 -1.23 9.08 -3.80
C VAL A 49 -0.71 8.44 -5.09
N GLN A 50 0.31 9.04 -5.69
CA GLN A 50 0.92 8.56 -6.95
C GLN A 50 2.39 8.22 -6.73
N TRP A 51 2.91 7.24 -7.45
CA TRP A 51 4.33 6.88 -7.39
C TRP A 51 5.15 7.68 -8.41
N ASP A 52 6.19 8.37 -7.95
CA ASP A 52 7.25 8.92 -8.79
C ASP A 52 8.44 7.95 -8.81
N GLY A 53 8.59 7.21 -9.92
CA GLY A 53 9.68 6.25 -10.09
C GLY A 53 11.06 6.87 -10.26
N THR A 54 11.16 8.16 -10.60
CA THR A 54 12.44 8.86 -10.74
C THR A 54 12.99 9.21 -9.37
N ALA A 55 12.14 9.80 -8.53
CA ALA A 55 12.51 10.19 -7.17
C ALA A 55 12.38 9.02 -6.16
N SER A 56 11.73 7.92 -6.56
CA SER A 56 11.40 6.79 -5.70
C SER A 56 10.63 7.23 -4.45
N VAL A 57 9.60 8.05 -4.65
CA VAL A 57 8.71 8.54 -3.58
C VAL A 57 7.27 8.52 -4.05
N PHE A 58 6.33 8.56 -3.11
CA PHE A 58 4.95 8.87 -3.42
C PHE A 58 4.71 10.38 -3.36
N THR A 59 3.77 10.88 -4.15
CA THR A 59 3.39 12.29 -4.27
C THR A 59 1.88 12.47 -4.25
N ASP A 60 1.39 13.60 -3.74
CA ASP A 60 -0.03 13.97 -3.85
C ASP A 60 -0.33 14.45 -5.28
N SER A 61 -1.27 13.81 -5.98
CA SER A 61 -1.67 14.21 -7.34
C SER A 61 -2.19 15.65 -7.44
N CYS A 62 -2.67 16.23 -6.33
CA CYS A 62 -3.19 17.58 -6.24
C CYS A 62 -2.18 18.59 -5.66
N ALA A 63 -1.07 18.12 -5.07
CA ALA A 63 -0.04 18.96 -4.46
C ALA A 63 1.33 18.23 -4.51
N PRO A 64 1.99 18.16 -5.68
CA PRO A 64 3.17 17.32 -5.91
C PRO A 64 4.37 17.58 -4.97
N GLU A 65 4.39 18.72 -4.29
CA GLU A 65 5.37 19.05 -3.24
C GLU A 65 5.19 18.24 -1.95
N VAL A 66 4.03 17.62 -1.73
CA VAL A 66 3.76 16.72 -0.62
C VAL A 66 4.18 15.31 -1.01
N THR A 67 5.14 14.75 -0.28
CA THR A 67 5.74 13.45 -0.59
C THR A 67 5.70 12.48 0.58
N TRP A 68 5.61 11.19 0.28
CA TRP A 68 5.74 10.11 1.25
C TRP A 68 6.83 9.11 0.83
N PRO A 69 7.52 8.47 1.79
CA PRO A 69 8.53 7.46 1.51
C PRO A 69 7.94 6.18 0.85
N PRO A 70 8.79 5.29 0.28
CA PRO A 70 8.36 4.07 -0.39
C PRO A 70 7.55 3.08 0.45
N ASP A 71 7.64 3.13 1.78
CA ASP A 71 6.83 2.31 2.69
C ASP A 71 5.48 2.96 3.03
N GLY A 72 5.22 4.16 2.51
CA GLY A 72 4.00 4.91 2.73
C GLY A 72 3.87 5.47 4.14
N ASP A 73 4.96 5.62 4.91
CA ASP A 73 4.89 6.27 6.22
C ASP A 73 4.19 7.65 6.12
N GLY A 74 3.24 7.90 7.01
CA GLY A 74 2.35 9.08 6.95
C GLY A 74 1.07 8.92 6.11
N LEU A 75 0.86 7.76 5.47
CA LEU A 75 -0.40 7.36 4.83
C LEU A 75 -1.21 6.42 5.74
N ASP A 76 -2.45 6.15 5.34
CA ASP A 76 -3.33 5.23 6.06
C ASP A 76 -2.90 3.77 5.85
N GLN A 77 -2.21 3.22 6.85
CA GLN A 77 -1.55 1.92 6.81
C GLN A 77 -2.53 0.78 7.06
N MET A 78 -2.39 -0.28 6.27
CA MET A 78 -3.24 -1.47 6.34
C MET A 78 -2.46 -2.66 6.89
N ALA A 79 -3.13 -3.46 7.71
CA ALA A 79 -2.55 -4.70 8.20
C ALA A 79 -2.37 -5.69 7.04
N TRP A 80 -1.25 -6.42 7.06
CA TRP A 80 -0.98 -7.47 6.09
C TRP A 80 -0.26 -8.65 6.75
N GLN A 81 -0.27 -9.79 6.07
CA GLN A 81 0.50 -10.97 6.43
C GLN A 81 0.76 -11.82 5.18
N VAL A 82 1.79 -12.66 5.22
CA VAL A 82 2.01 -13.69 4.20
C VAL A 82 1.59 -15.04 4.78
N VAL A 83 0.64 -15.72 4.11
CA VAL A 83 0.15 -17.05 4.49
C VAL A 83 0.39 -17.99 3.32
N GLU A 84 1.18 -19.04 3.53
CA GLU A 84 1.50 -20.03 2.48
C GLU A 84 2.07 -19.40 1.19
N GLY A 85 2.82 -18.28 1.32
CA GLY A 85 3.39 -17.54 0.20
C GLY A 85 2.44 -16.55 -0.48
N GLU A 86 1.21 -16.41 0.03
CA GLU A 86 0.22 -15.44 -0.44
C GLU A 86 0.18 -14.22 0.49
N LEU A 87 0.36 -13.02 -0.07
CA LEU A 87 0.15 -11.77 0.67
C LEU A 87 -1.35 -11.51 0.84
N ARG A 88 -1.78 -11.40 2.09
CA ARG A 88 -3.14 -11.01 2.48
C ARG A 88 -3.11 -9.62 3.10
N VAL A 89 -3.97 -8.73 2.61
CA VAL A 89 -4.12 -7.35 3.08
C VAL A 89 -5.53 -7.14 3.62
N ASP A 90 -5.64 -6.54 4.80
CA ASP A 90 -6.92 -6.16 5.38
C ASP A 90 -7.38 -4.81 4.81
N VAL A 91 -8.45 -4.87 4.00
CA VAL A 91 -9.06 -3.69 3.36
C VAL A 91 -10.33 -3.21 4.08
N GLY A 92 -10.69 -3.84 5.20
CA GLY A 92 -12.00 -3.72 5.85
C GLY A 92 -12.01 -3.03 7.22
N ASP A 93 -10.88 -2.50 7.71
CA ASP A 93 -10.70 -1.99 9.10
C ASP A 93 -10.99 -3.04 10.19
N THR A 94 -11.33 -4.27 9.83
CA THR A 94 -11.61 -5.37 10.75
C THR A 94 -10.77 -6.55 10.36
N ARG A 95 -9.66 -6.69 11.08
CA ARG A 95 -8.78 -7.85 10.98
C ARG A 95 -9.59 -9.11 11.31
N PRO A 96 -9.71 -10.07 10.39
CA PRO A 96 -10.34 -11.34 10.69
C PRO A 96 -9.58 -12.09 11.81
N ALA A 97 -10.31 -12.67 12.76
CA ALA A 97 -9.73 -13.38 13.91
C ALA A 97 -9.00 -14.68 13.50
N ASP A 98 -9.30 -15.23 12.32
CA ASP A 98 -8.65 -16.41 11.74
C ASP A 98 -7.25 -16.12 11.15
N TRP A 99 -6.74 -14.90 11.35
CA TRP A 99 -5.37 -14.48 11.00
C TRP A 99 -4.40 -14.64 12.18
N GLU A 100 -4.79 -15.40 13.21
CA GLU A 100 -3.93 -15.75 14.34
C GLU A 100 -2.87 -16.79 13.92
N THR A 101 -1.68 -16.25 13.65
CA THR A 101 -0.34 -16.86 13.85
C THR A 101 -0.16 -18.30 13.36
N VAL A 102 0.48 -18.44 12.19
CA VAL A 102 1.30 -19.63 11.94
C VAL A 102 2.51 -19.54 12.92
N PRO A 103 2.77 -20.59 13.73
CA PRO A 103 3.85 -20.58 14.71
C PRO A 103 5.25 -20.54 14.07
#